data_AF-A0A0D9AM12-F1
#
_entry.id   AF-A0A0D9AM12-F1
#
_cell.length_a   1.000
_cell.length_b   1.000
_cell.length_c   1.000
_cell.angle_alpha   90.00
_cell.angle_beta   90.00
_cell.angle_gamma   90.00
#
_symmetry.space_group_name_H-M   'P 1'
#
loop_
_entity.id
_entity.type
_entity.pdbx_description
1 polymer ?
#
loop_
_entity_poly.entity_id
_entity_poly.type
_entity_poly.pdbx_seq_one_letter_code
_entity_poly.pdbx_strand_id
1 'polypeptide(L)'
;MKISELVREWESSATGRMSTTRYTIPLDVESAARLAALAEMYPKRSTEELLGELVGAALEGIETSLPYQRGTKVISTDEQGDPIYEDVGPTPRFLALSRKHLERLLAEQSAES
;
A
#
# COMPACT_ATOMS: atom_id res chain seq x y z
N MET A 1 6.67 -0.16 -3.22
CA MET A 1 6.94 0.85 -4.21
C MET A 1 6.78 2.24 -3.63
N LYS A 2 7.86 3.00 -3.67
CA LYS A 2 7.80 4.44 -3.46
C LYS A 2 7.03 5.08 -4.61
N ILE A 3 6.39 6.23 -4.39
CA ILE A 3 5.70 6.99 -5.45
C ILE A 3 6.62 7.25 -6.66
N SER A 4 7.92 7.45 -6.42
CA SER A 4 8.92 7.59 -7.48
C SER A 4 9.09 6.36 -8.38
N GLU A 5 8.77 5.17 -7.86
CA GLU A 5 8.85 3.92 -8.61
C GLU A 5 7.57 3.67 -9.41
N LEU A 6 6.41 4.13 -8.93
CA LEU A 6 5.15 4.09 -9.69
C LEU A 6 5.26 4.81 -11.04
N VAL A 7 5.88 6.00 -11.06
CA VAL A 7 6.05 6.77 -12.30
C VAL A 7 6.83 5.96 -13.35
N ARG A 8 7.81 5.17 -12.93
CA ARG A 8 8.57 4.28 -13.83
C ARG A 8 7.73 3.10 -14.31
N GLU A 9 6.89 2.53 -13.46
CA GLU A 9 5.99 1.44 -13.86
C GLU A 9 4.88 1.90 -14.82
N TRP A 10 4.42 3.15 -14.69
CA TRP A 10 3.49 3.75 -15.63
C TRP A 10 4.03 3.75 -17.05
N GLU A 11 5.33 4.02 -17.19
CA GLU A 11 6.05 3.99 -18.47
C GLU A 11 6.27 2.57 -19.00
N SER A 12 6.41 1.55 -18.14
CA SER A 12 6.77 0.18 -18.55
C SER A 12 5.60 -0.79 -18.76
N SER A 13 4.35 -0.38 -18.48
CA SER A 13 3.13 -1.21 -18.44
C SER A 13 3.07 -2.18 -17.25
N ALA A 14 1.97 -2.16 -16.49
CA ALA A 14 1.73 -3.09 -15.39
C ALA A 14 0.26 -3.53 -15.35
N THR A 15 0.02 -4.83 -15.16
CA THR A 15 -1.29 -5.45 -14.96
C THR A 15 -1.31 -6.13 -13.59
N GLY A 16 -2.14 -5.65 -12.68
CA GLY A 16 -2.33 -6.21 -11.34
C GLY A 16 -3.75 -6.77 -11.14
N ARG A 17 -3.91 -7.71 -10.19
CA ARG A 17 -5.24 -8.17 -9.77
C ARG A 17 -5.90 -7.09 -8.91
N MET A 18 -7.07 -6.61 -9.35
CA MET A 18 -7.86 -5.60 -8.62
C MET A 18 -8.88 -6.25 -7.69
N SER A 19 -9.12 -5.62 -6.54
CA SER A 19 -10.24 -6.00 -5.67
C SER A 19 -11.58 -5.62 -6.32
N THR A 20 -12.63 -6.39 -6.04
CA THR A 20 -14.03 -6.06 -6.41
C THR A 20 -14.61 -4.91 -5.58
N THR A 21 -14.04 -4.60 -4.41
CA THR A 21 -14.48 -3.49 -3.56
C THR A 21 -14.21 -2.15 -4.23
N ARG A 22 -15.26 -1.35 -4.44
CA ARG A 22 -15.16 0.00 -5.00
C ARG A 22 -15.34 1.05 -3.91
N TYR A 23 -14.49 2.07 -3.96
CA TYR A 23 -14.59 3.25 -3.10
C TYR A 23 -14.87 4.47 -3.98
N THR A 24 -15.78 5.33 -3.55
CA THR A 24 -16.01 6.64 -4.16
C THR A 24 -15.56 7.69 -3.17
N ILE A 25 -14.58 8.50 -3.56
CA ILE A 25 -14.02 9.56 -2.72
C ILE A 25 -14.18 10.92 -3.42
N PRO A 26 -14.69 11.96 -2.74
CA PRO A 26 -14.54 13.31 -3.22
C PRO A 26 -13.09 13.76 -3.03
N LEU A 27 -12.49 14.36 -4.06
CA LEU A 27 -11.18 14.98 -3.97
C LEU A 27 -11.34 16.50 -3.75
N ASP A 28 -10.40 17.09 -3.02
CA ASP A 28 -10.26 18.54 -3.05
C ASP A 28 -9.85 19.01 -4.46
N VAL A 29 -10.07 20.30 -4.75
CA VAL A 29 -9.89 20.86 -6.09
C VAL A 29 -8.44 20.72 -6.59
N GLU A 30 -7.45 20.83 -5.70
CA GLU A 30 -6.04 20.73 -6.07
C GLU A 30 -5.66 19.29 -6.42
N SER A 31 -6.09 18.33 -5.61
CA SER A 31 -5.91 16.91 -5.88
C SER A 31 -6.61 16.48 -7.18
N ALA A 32 -7.83 16.96 -7.42
CA ALA A 32 -8.57 16.70 -8.65
C ALA A 32 -7.85 17.26 -9.88
N ALA A 33 -7.32 18.49 -9.81
CA ALA A 33 -6.56 19.09 -10.89
C ALA A 33 -5.25 18.33 -11.19
N ARG A 34 -4.54 17.89 -10.15
CA ARG A 34 -3.31 17.09 -10.31
C ARG A 34 -3.58 15.71 -10.92
N LEU A 35 -4.67 15.07 -10.53
CA LEU A 35 -5.10 13.80 -11.11
C LEU A 35 -5.46 13.94 -12.59
N ALA A 36 -6.17 15.02 -12.95
CA ALA A 36 -6.47 15.33 -14.35
C ALA A 36 -5.19 15.54 -15.18
N ALA A 37 -4.20 16.26 -14.62
CA ALA A 37 -2.91 16.44 -15.28
C ALA A 37 -2.16 15.11 -15.48
N LEU A 38 -2.19 14.20 -14.49
CA LEU A 38 -1.60 12.87 -14.64
C LEU A 38 -2.29 12.04 -15.73
N ALA A 39 -3.62 12.09 -15.80
CA ALA A 39 -4.37 11.41 -16.85
C ALA A 39 -4.02 11.95 -18.26
N GLU A 40 -3.78 13.25 -18.39
CA GLU A 40 -3.32 13.86 -19.64
C GLU A 40 -1.89 13.43 -20.00
N MET A 41 -0.99 13.36 -19.03
CA MET A 41 0.39 12.91 -19.23
C MET A 41 0.48 11.42 -19.59
N TYR A 42 -0.42 10.60 -19.06
CA TYR A 42 -0.43 9.14 -19.22
C TYR A 42 -1.77 8.64 -19.80
N PRO A 43 -2.10 8.98 -21.06
CA PRO A 43 -3.44 8.76 -21.64
C PRO A 43 -3.81 7.29 -21.85
N LYS A 44 -2.86 6.37 -21.69
CA LYS A 44 -3.09 4.91 -21.73
C LYS A 44 -3.55 4.34 -20.39
N ARG A 45 -3.60 5.15 -19.33
CA ARG A 45 -4.05 4.75 -17.99
C ARG A 45 -5.39 5.42 -17.70
N SER A 46 -6.33 4.65 -17.17
CA SER A 46 -7.57 5.19 -16.62
C SER A 46 -7.31 5.96 -15.32
N THR A 47 -8.21 6.88 -14.99
CA THR A 47 -8.13 7.63 -13.73
C THR A 47 -8.23 6.71 -12.52
N GLU A 48 -9.01 5.65 -12.64
CA GLU A 48 -9.18 4.60 -11.63
C GLU A 48 -7.90 3.80 -11.39
N GLU A 49 -7.17 3.44 -12.45
CA GLU A 49 -5.87 2.78 -12.34
C GLU A 49 -4.85 3.70 -11.64
N LEU A 50 -4.75 4.96 -12.08
CA LEU A 50 -3.85 5.94 -11.46
C LEU A 50 -4.16 6.12 -9.97
N LEU A 51 -5.43 6.28 -9.60
CA LEU A 51 -5.85 6.37 -8.20
C LEU A 51 -5.54 5.10 -7.41
N GLY A 52 -5.81 3.92 -7.97
CA GLY A 52 -5.54 2.65 -7.32
C GLY A 52 -4.05 2.49 -6.99
N GLU A 53 -3.18 2.83 -7.94
CA GLU A 53 -1.73 2.76 -7.76
C GLU A 53 -1.23 3.81 -6.76
N LEU A 54 -1.71 5.05 -6.84
CA LEU A 54 -1.39 6.11 -5.87
C LEU A 54 -1.78 5.72 -4.44
N VAL A 55 -2.97 5.15 -4.24
CA VAL A 55 -3.43 4.67 -2.92
C VAL A 55 -2.53 3.54 -2.44
N GLY A 56 -2.16 2.60 -3.31
CA GLY A 56 -1.23 1.51 -2.98
C GLY A 56 0.12 2.04 -2.48
N ALA A 57 0.75 2.94 -3.22
CA ALA A 57 2.04 3.51 -2.80
C ALA A 57 1.93 4.38 -1.56
N ALA A 58 0.82 5.09 -1.36
CA ALA A 58 0.59 5.87 -0.13
C ALA A 58 0.48 4.95 1.10
N LEU A 59 -0.24 3.83 1.00
CA LEU A 59 -0.38 2.85 2.09
C LEU A 59 0.96 2.19 2.44
N GLU A 60 1.79 1.88 1.45
CA GLU A 60 3.13 1.35 1.71
C GLU A 60 4.07 2.43 2.28
N GLY A 61 3.92 3.67 1.83
CA GLY A 61 4.60 4.82 2.42
C GLY A 61 4.25 4.97 3.90
N ILE A 62 2.97 4.78 4.25
CA ILE A 62 2.52 4.72 5.66
C ILE A 62 3.23 3.59 6.38
N GLU A 63 3.17 2.35 5.88
CA GLU A 63 3.81 1.18 6.51
C GLU A 63 5.30 1.42 6.80
N THR A 64 6.02 1.96 5.81
CA THR A 64 7.46 2.26 5.93
C THR A 64 7.76 3.39 6.92
N SER A 65 6.81 4.30 7.12
CA SER A 65 6.95 5.44 8.04
C SER A 65 6.62 5.11 9.50
N LEU A 66 6.04 3.94 9.77
CA LEU A 66 5.64 3.55 11.12
C LEU A 66 6.89 3.34 12.01
N PRO A 67 6.95 3.96 13.20
CA PRO A 67 8.13 3.88 14.05
C PRO A 67 8.27 2.47 14.64
N TYR A 68 9.47 1.91 14.51
CA TYR A 68 9.88 0.76 15.31
C TYR A 68 9.92 1.14 16.79
N GLN A 69 9.31 0.32 17.66
CA GLN A 69 9.45 0.45 19.11
C GLN A 69 10.01 -0.85 19.68
N ARG A 70 11.23 -0.77 20.19
CA ARG A 70 11.92 -1.92 20.77
C ARG A 70 11.19 -2.45 22.02
N GLY A 71 10.75 -3.71 21.96
CA GLY A 71 10.23 -4.43 23.12
C GLY A 71 11.32 -5.02 24.00
N THR A 72 10.91 -5.79 25.01
CA THR A 72 11.83 -6.42 25.97
C THR A 72 12.29 -7.80 25.54
N LYS A 73 11.56 -8.47 24.64
CA LYS A 73 11.87 -9.83 24.20
C LYS A 73 12.91 -9.82 23.06
N VAL A 74 13.95 -10.64 23.21
CA VAL A 74 14.86 -10.98 22.12
C VAL A 74 14.18 -12.01 21.22
N ILE A 75 14.05 -11.71 19.93
CA ILE A 75 13.38 -12.58 18.94
C ILE A 75 14.36 -13.32 18.04
N SER A 76 15.57 -12.79 17.87
CA SER A 76 16.62 -13.42 17.09
C SER A 76 17.97 -12.81 17.48
N THR A 77 19.03 -13.35 16.91
CA THR A 77 20.40 -12.82 16.99
C THR A 77 20.89 -12.58 15.57
N ASP A 78 21.63 -11.50 15.33
CA ASP A 78 22.21 -11.23 14.01
C ASP A 78 23.53 -12.01 13.77
N GLU A 79 24.15 -11.78 12.62
CA GLU A 79 25.39 -12.46 12.21
C GLU A 79 26.59 -12.17 13.12
N GLN A 80 26.55 -11.09 13.91
CA GLN A 80 27.61 -10.69 14.82
C GLN A 80 27.35 -11.14 16.27
N GLY A 81 26.20 -11.76 16.54
CA GLY A 81 25.82 -12.18 17.88
C GLY A 81 24.99 -11.12 18.64
N ASP A 82 24.60 -10.03 18.00
CA ASP A 82 23.83 -8.96 18.66
C ASP A 82 22.34 -9.33 18.73
N PRO A 83 21.69 -9.10 19.90
CA PRO A 83 20.28 -9.44 20.08
C PRO A 83 19.36 -8.51 19.28
N ILE A 84 18.52 -9.11 18.44
CA ILE A 84 17.40 -8.44 17.75
C ILE A 84 16.17 -8.55 18.63
N TYR A 85 15.56 -7.41 18.93
CA TYR A 85 14.39 -7.31 19.79
C TYR A 85 13.10 -7.22 18.98
N GLU A 86 12.02 -7.72 19.56
CA GLU A 86 10.69 -7.55 18.98
C GLU A 86 10.35 -6.08 18.74
N ASP A 87 9.52 -5.84 17.72
CA ASP A 87 8.82 -4.58 17.55
C ASP A 87 7.49 -4.67 18.33
N VAL A 88 7.27 -3.75 19.26
CA VAL A 88 6.01 -3.55 19.99
C VAL A 88 5.28 -2.28 19.52
N GLY A 89 5.76 -1.67 18.44
CA GLY A 89 5.22 -0.44 17.86
C GLY A 89 3.97 -0.64 17.00
N PRO A 90 3.55 0.40 16.26
CA PRO A 90 2.38 0.35 15.40
C PRO A 90 2.52 -0.55 14.17
N THR A 91 3.75 -0.80 13.68
CA THR A 91 4.03 -1.63 12.49
C THR A 91 3.45 -3.05 12.59
N PRO A 92 3.77 -3.87 13.61
CA PRO A 92 3.20 -5.21 13.73
C PRO A 92 1.67 -5.21 13.84
N ARG A 93 1.10 -4.18 14.49
CA ARG A 93 -0.36 -4.01 14.59
C ARG A 93 -0.99 -3.73 13.23
N PHE A 94 -0.41 -2.81 12.46
CA PHE A 94 -0.89 -2.50 11.10
C PHE A 94 -0.86 -3.74 10.21
N LEU A 95 0.27 -4.46 10.20
CA LEU A 95 0.43 -5.70 9.44
C LEU A 95 -0.59 -6.79 9.82
N ALA A 96 -0.84 -6.99 11.12
CA ALA A 96 -1.80 -7.96 11.59
C ALA A 96 -3.24 -7.62 11.15
N LEU A 97 -3.63 -6.34 11.25
CA LEU A 97 -4.94 -5.87 10.81
C LEU A 97 -5.09 -5.98 9.28
N SER A 98 -4.07 -5.58 8.50
CA SER A 98 -4.08 -5.68 7.05
C SER A 98 -4.28 -7.13 6.58
N ARG A 99 -3.59 -8.11 7.19
CA ARG A 99 -3.81 -9.54 6.91
C ARG A 99 -5.23 -10.00 7.22
N LYS A 100 -5.74 -9.66 8.41
CA LYS A 100 -7.11 -9.98 8.82
C LYS A 100 -8.15 -9.46 7.81
N HIS A 101 -7.99 -8.23 7.35
CA HIS A 101 -8.92 -7.64 6.38
C HIS A 101 -8.77 -8.26 4.98
N LEU A 102 -7.54 -8.59 4.56
CA LEU A 102 -7.29 -9.27 3.30
C LEU A 102 -7.96 -10.65 3.25
N GLU A 103 -7.76 -11.48 4.28
CA GLU A 103 -8.38 -12.81 4.38
C GLU A 103 -9.90 -12.74 4.28
N ARG A 104 -10.51 -11.78 4.99
CA ARG A 104 -11.96 -11.55 4.92
C ARG A 104 -12.42 -11.18 3.51
N LEU A 105 -11.74 -10.25 2.83
CA LEU A 105 -12.11 -9.81 1.47
C LEU A 105 -11.96 -10.93 0.44
N LEU A 106 -10.93 -11.77 0.55
CA LEU A 106 -10.73 -12.93 -0.32
C LEU A 106 -11.82 -13.99 -0.10
N ALA A 107 -12.23 -14.21 1.15
CA ALA A 107 -13.33 -15.12 1.48
C ALA A 107 -14.67 -14.62 0.92
N GLU A 108 -14.95 -13.32 1.03
CA GLU A 108 -16.15 -12.68 0.45
C GLU A 108 -16.18 -12.84 -1.09
N GLN A 109 -15.07 -12.57 -1.78
CA GLN A 109 -14.98 -12.74 -3.25
C GLN A 109 -15.19 -14.20 -3.70
N SER A 110 -14.71 -15.16 -2.91
CA SER A 110 -14.86 -16.59 -3.22
C SER A 110 -16.27 -17.10 -2.96
N ALA A 111 -17.07 -16.43 -2.12
CA ALA A 111 -18.47 -16.76 -1.85
C ALA A 111 -19.44 -16.14 -2.87
N GLU A 112 -19.02 -15.08 -3.57
CA GLU A 112 -19.79 -14.38 -4.60
C GLU A 112 -19.56 -14.91 -6.03
N SER A 113 -18.57 -15.82 -6.20
CA SER A 113 -18.21 -16.46 -7.48
C SER A 113 -18.84 -17.84 -7.64
#